data_AF-A0A431M4N7-F1
#
_entry.id   AF-A0A431M4N7-F1
#
_cell.length_a   1.000
_cell.length_b   1.000
_cell.length_c   1.000
_cell.angle_alpha   90.00
_cell.angle_beta   90.00
_cell.angle_gamma   90.00
#
_symmetry.space_group_name_H-M   'P 1'
#
loop_
_entity.id
_entity.type
_entity.pdbx_description
1 polymer ?
#
loop_
_entity_poly.entity_id
_entity_poly.type
_entity_poly.pdbx_seq_one_letter_code
_entity_poly.pdbx_strand_id
1 'polypeptide(L)'
;MKQEVSGKTKTFSTDKKFVRVLGKTEKGLIEFSFSIGEPELSAELILPEDAFKEFCETNKVILLSDEPPDGQEENQDWSWSLRDATHQRFK
;
A
#
# COMPACT_ATOMS: atom_id res chain seq x y z
N MET A 1 -29.98 3.55 14.07
CA MET A 1 -28.58 4.03 13.95
C MET A 1 -28.02 3.46 12.66
N LYS A 2 -27.97 4.26 11.59
CA LYS A 2 -27.36 3.86 10.30
C LYS A 2 -26.04 4.59 10.23
N GLN A 3 -24.93 3.85 10.33
CA GLN A 3 -23.60 4.42 10.19
C GLN A 3 -23.40 4.83 8.73
N GLU A 4 -22.98 6.08 8.57
CA GLU A 4 -22.68 6.75 7.33
C GLU A 4 -21.29 6.29 6.89
N VAL A 5 -21.23 5.38 5.92
CA VAL A 5 -19.97 5.08 5.24
C VAL A 5 -19.62 6.31 4.39
N SER A 6 -18.70 7.14 4.88
CA SER A 6 -18.09 8.22 4.10
C SER A 6 -17.21 7.61 3.01
N GLY A 7 -17.86 7.03 1.99
CA GLY A 7 -17.23 6.58 0.77
C GLY A 7 -16.72 7.81 0.03
N LYS A 8 -15.46 8.17 0.26
CA LYS A 8 -14.75 9.17 -0.53
C LYS A 8 -14.88 8.72 -1.99
N THR A 9 -15.64 9.45 -2.81
CA THR A 9 -15.85 9.11 -4.23
C THR A 9 -14.56 9.44 -4.98
N LYS A 10 -13.57 8.56 -4.84
CA LYS A 10 -12.29 8.66 -5.51
C LYS A 10 -12.54 8.23 -6.95
N THR A 11 -12.42 9.16 -7.89
CA THR A 11 -12.52 8.81 -9.31
C THR A 11 -11.34 7.92 -9.67
N PHE A 12 -11.60 6.63 -9.87
CA PHE A 12 -10.61 5.69 -10.38
C PHE A 12 -10.18 6.12 -11.79
N SER A 13 -8.89 6.41 -11.97
CA SER A 13 -8.31 6.78 -13.27
C SER A 13 -6.99 6.04 -13.43
N THR A 14 -6.86 5.28 -14.52
CA THR A 14 -5.66 4.48 -14.80
C THR A 14 -4.46 5.31 -15.23
N ASP A 15 -4.61 6.63 -15.33
CA ASP A 15 -3.55 7.56 -15.71
C ASP A 15 -2.55 7.78 -14.57
N LYS A 16 -2.96 7.52 -13.33
CA LYS A 16 -2.11 7.65 -12.15
C LYS A 16 -1.48 6.31 -11.80
N LYS A 17 -0.16 6.30 -11.60
CA LYS A 17 0.59 5.13 -11.18
C LYS A 17 1.37 5.49 -9.93
N PHE A 18 1.38 4.63 -8.94
CA PHE A 18 2.02 4.90 -7.66
C PHE A 18 3.05 3.83 -7.32
N VAL A 19 4.11 4.25 -6.64
CA VAL A 19 5.13 3.36 -6.09
C VAL A 19 5.33 3.69 -4.62
N ARG A 20 5.35 2.68 -3.75
CA ARG A 20 5.79 2.80 -2.35
C ARG A 20 7.00 1.90 -2.16
N VAL A 21 8.11 2.46 -1.68
CA VAL A 21 9.28 1.63 -1.31
C VAL A 21 8.97 0.97 0.03
N LEU A 22 9.10 -0.34 0.10
CA LEU A 22 8.87 -1.13 1.30
C LEU A 22 10.18 -1.38 2.06
N GLY A 23 11.29 -1.45 1.32
CA GLY A 23 12.60 -1.69 1.89
C GLY A 23 13.69 -1.88 0.86
N LYS A 24 14.90 -2.12 1.36
CA LYS A 24 16.05 -2.51 0.56
C LYS A 24 16.73 -3.70 1.23
N THR A 25 16.92 -4.76 0.45
CA THR A 25 17.61 -5.97 0.91
C THR A 25 19.11 -5.73 1.06
N GLU A 26 19.79 -6.59 1.83
CA GLU A 26 21.25 -6.55 1.98
C GLU A 26 22.01 -6.73 0.65
N LYS A 27 21.38 -7.36 -0.33
CA LYS A 27 21.93 -7.58 -1.68
C LYS A 27 21.73 -6.36 -2.61
N GLY A 28 21.13 -5.28 -2.11
CA GLY A 28 20.89 -4.06 -2.88
C GLY A 28 19.65 -4.08 -3.77
N LEU A 29 18.76 -5.07 -3.61
CA LEU A 29 17.46 -5.08 -4.27
C LEU A 29 16.47 -4.17 -3.53
N ILE A 30 15.68 -3.42 -4.27
CA ILE A 30 14.60 -2.57 -3.79
C ILE A 30 13.30 -3.37 -3.79
N GLU A 31 12.68 -3.46 -2.62
CA GLU A 31 11.34 -4.00 -2.43
C GLU A 31 10.35 -2.84 -2.46
N PHE A 32 9.33 -2.92 -3.31
CA PHE A 32 8.37 -1.85 -3.49
C PHE A 32 7.00 -2.39 -3.92
N SER A 33 5.93 -1.64 -3.65
CA SER A 33 4.61 -1.91 -4.22
C SER A 33 4.31 -0.94 -5.36
N PHE A 34 3.65 -1.45 -6.40
CA PHE A 34 3.23 -0.69 -7.58
C PHE A 34 1.72 -0.79 -7.77
N SER A 35 1.06 0.33 -7.99
CA SER A 35 -0.39 0.40 -8.19
C SER A 35 -0.79 1.34 -9.33
N ILE A 36 -1.98 1.12 -9.89
CA ILE A 36 -2.54 1.92 -10.97
C ILE A 36 -3.93 2.40 -10.54
N GLY A 37 -4.16 3.70 -10.65
CA GLY A 37 -5.37 4.41 -10.25
C GLY A 37 -5.56 4.56 -8.75
N GLU A 38 -5.38 3.49 -7.99
CA GLU A 38 -5.59 3.47 -6.55
C GLU A 38 -4.40 2.83 -5.80
N PRO A 39 -3.76 3.57 -4.87
CA PRO A 39 -2.68 3.05 -4.04
C PRO A 39 -3.00 1.77 -3.25
N GLU A 40 -4.28 1.56 -2.91
CA GLU A 40 -4.73 0.41 -2.12
C GLU A 40 -4.69 -0.91 -2.91
N LEU A 41 -4.74 -0.86 -4.25
CA LEU A 41 -4.67 -2.04 -5.13
C LEU A 41 -3.29 -2.12 -5.78
N SER A 42 -2.35 -2.75 -5.07
CA SER A 42 -0.95 -2.81 -5.47
C SER A 42 -0.42 -4.22 -5.66
N ALA A 43 0.57 -4.36 -6.53
CA ALA A 43 1.40 -5.56 -6.67
C ALA A 43 2.77 -5.31 -6.02
N GLU A 44 3.24 -6.25 -5.22
CA GLU A 44 4.58 -6.19 -4.62
C GLU A 44 5.63 -6.73 -5.59
N LEU A 45 6.73 -5.99 -5.74
CA LEU A 45 7.80 -6.23 -6.68
C LEU A 45 9.16 -6.06 -5.99
N ILE A 46 10.16 -6.76 -6.51
CA ILE A 46 11.55 -6.62 -6.10
C ILE A 46 12.45 -6.49 -7.32
N LEU A 47 13.26 -5.45 -7.38
CA LEU A 47 14.15 -5.18 -8.51
C LEU A 47 15.53 -4.67 -8.03
N PRO A 48 16.60 -4.86 -8.80
CA PRO A 48 17.84 -4.11 -8.60
C PRO A 48 17.59 -2.60 -8.64
N GLU A 49 18.38 -1.83 -7.91
CA GLU A 49 18.19 -0.38 -7.78
C GLU A 49 18.14 0.36 -9.13
N ASP A 50 19.01 0.02 -10.07
CA ASP A 50 19.04 0.67 -11.38
C ASP A 50 17.78 0.37 -12.21
N ALA A 51 17.31 -0.89 -12.17
CA ALA A 51 16.07 -1.30 -12.83
C ALA A 51 14.83 -0.67 -12.17
N PHE A 52 14.86 -0.47 -10.86
CA PHE A 52 13.82 0.26 -10.14
C PHE A 52 13.73 1.72 -10.60
N LYS A 53 14.87 2.42 -10.73
CA LYS A 53 14.91 3.80 -11.23
C LYS A 53 14.33 3.90 -12.64
N GLU A 54 14.78 3.03 -13.56
CA GLU A 54 14.26 2.98 -14.93
C GLU A 54 12.76 2.65 -14.97
N PHE A 55 12.30 1.74 -14.10
CA PHE A 55 10.88 1.41 -13.96
C PHE A 55 10.06 2.63 -13.55
N CYS A 56 10.52 3.40 -12.56
CA CYS A 56 9.86 4.61 -12.09
C CYS A 56 9.75 5.67 -13.20
N GLU A 57 10.83 5.90 -13.95
CA GLU A 57 10.87 6.86 -15.06
C GLU A 57 9.95 6.46 -16.20
N THR A 58 10.04 5.19 -16.63
CA THR A 58 9.24 4.63 -17.73
C THR A 58 7.75 4.71 -17.42
N ASN A 59 7.38 4.40 -16.18
CA ASN A 59 5.99 4.41 -15.75
C ASN A 59 5.50 5.76 -15.27
N LYS A 60 6.36 6.79 -15.16
CA LYS A 60 6.00 8.13 -14.66
C LYS A 60 5.25 8.06 -13.32
N VAL A 61 5.80 7.30 -12.40
CA VAL A 61 5.13 6.98 -11.13
C VAL A 61 5.16 8.13 -10.15
N ILE A 62 4.17 8.18 -9.28
CA ILE A 62 4.12 9.03 -8.10
C ILE A 62 4.68 8.22 -6.93
N LEU A 63 5.80 8.65 -6.38
CA LEU A 63 6.38 8.04 -5.19
C LEU A 63 5.55 8.42 -3.96
N LEU A 64 5.10 7.40 -3.22
CA LEU A 64 4.41 7.54 -1.95
C LEU A 64 5.46 7.45 -0.84
N SER A 65 5.52 8.49 -0.01
CA SER A 65 6.31 8.48 1.21
C SER A 65 5.69 7.52 2.24
N ASP A 66 6.53 6.96 3.11
CA ASP A 66 6.08 6.24 4.31
C ASP A 66 5.55 7.16 5.41
N GLU A 67 5.60 8.47 5.20
CA GLU A 67 4.89 9.40 6.07
C GLU A 67 3.38 9.20 5.86
N PRO A 68 2.64 8.76 6.89
CA PRO A 68 1.19 8.82 6.82
C PRO A 68 0.83 10.28 6.53
N PRO A 69 -0.10 10.56 5.59
CA PRO A 69 -0.56 11.92 5.40
C PRO A 69 -1.04 12.43 6.76
N ASP A 70 -0.36 13.46 7.24
CA ASP A 70 -0.59 14.10 8.53
C ASP A 70 -2.11 14.25 8.76
N GLY A 71 -2.64 13.55 9.77
CA GLY A 71 -4.02 13.71 10.24
C GLY A 71 -5.14 12.80 9.67
N GLN A 72 -4.96 11.48 9.63
CA GLN A 72 -6.09 10.54 9.74
C GLN A 72 -5.84 9.53 10.87
N GLU A 73 -6.08 9.99 12.10
CA GLU A 73 -6.51 9.10 13.18
C GLU A 73 -7.82 8.42 12.77
N GLU A 74 -8.06 7.23 13.34
CA GLU A 74 -9.33 6.49 13.34
C GLU A 74 -9.62 5.54 12.16
N ASN A 75 -8.90 4.42 12.10
CA ASN A 75 -9.61 3.13 12.04
C ASN A 75 -8.79 1.96 12.59
N GLN A 76 -8.60 1.95 13.91
CA GLN A 76 -8.10 0.79 14.65
C GLN A 76 -9.18 -0.31 14.83
N ASP A 77 -10.29 -0.25 14.08
CA ASP A 77 -11.43 -1.17 14.23
C ASP A 77 -11.35 -2.39 13.28
N TRP A 78 -10.37 -2.42 12.36
CA TRP A 78 -10.15 -3.54 11.43
C TRP A 78 -8.88 -4.36 11.70
N SER A 79 -8.23 -4.18 12.86
CA SER A 79 -7.08 -5.03 13.24
C SER A 79 -7.50 -6.42 13.73
N TRP A 80 -8.59 -6.99 13.21
CA TRP A 80 -8.92 -8.40 13.43
C TRP A 80 -8.16 -9.24 12.42
N SER A 81 -6.99 -9.73 12.84
CA SER A 81 -6.21 -10.70 12.07
C SER A 81 -6.77 -12.10 12.28
N LEU A 82 -6.76 -12.94 11.23
CA LEU A 82 -6.99 -14.40 11.30
C LEU A 82 -6.14 -15.12 12.38
N ARG A 83 -5.10 -14.46 12.92
CA ARG A 83 -4.31 -14.95 14.06
C ARG A 83 -5.11 -15.04 15.37
N ASP A 84 -6.13 -14.20 15.59
CA ASP A 84 -6.95 -14.22 16.82
C ASP A 84 -7.96 -15.38 16.88
N ALA A 85 -8.22 -16.06 15.75
CA ALA A 85 -9.16 -17.19 15.68
C ALA A 85 -8.70 -18.44 16.47
N THR A 86 -7.42 -18.50 16.89
CA THR A 86 -6.83 -19.72 17.46
C THR A 86 -6.97 -19.83 18.98
N HIS A 87 -7.50 -18.80 19.68
CA HIS A 87 -7.63 -18.81 21.14
C HIS A 87 -9.03 -19.15 21.67
N GLN A 88 -9.95 -19.60 20.81
CA GLN A 88 -11.21 -20.17 21.29
C GLN A 88 -11.12 -21.70 21.44
N ARG A 89 -10.83 -22.09 22.69
CA ARG A 89 -11.59 -23.09 23.45
C ARG A 89 -11.23 -24.57 23.28
N PHE A 90 -10.45 -25.06 24.23
CA PHE A 90 -10.70 -26.37 24.86
C PHE A 90 -10.82 -26.20 26.38
N LYS A 91 -12.06 -26.15 26.86
CA LYS A 91 -12.49 -26.66 28.16
C LYS A 91 -13.93 -27.11 28.02
#